data_AF-A0AA40FNJ4-F1
#
_entry.id   AF-A0AA40FNJ4-F1
#
_cell.length_a   1.000
_cell.length_b   1.000
_cell.length_c   1.000
_cell.angle_alpha   90.00
_cell.angle_beta   90.00
_cell.angle_gamma   90.00
#
_symmetry.space_group_name_H-M   'P 1'
#
loop_
_entity.id
_entity.type
_entity.pdbx_description
1 polymer ?
#
loop_
_entity_poly.entity_id
_entity_poly.type
_entity_poly.pdbx_seq_one_letter_code
_entity_poly.pdbx_strand_id
1 'polypeptide(L)'
;MNALVVLLAILATAFAVPAPFPHGKSLTYKYHAVVKAETIESTPFASDFEIECLLQVHHDITNPTSKNIFYIILTNVKYGLYNGRTLHHESESVMLPIDDAVKAVLNPFLVVYNEHGHLEGVQFVENEPGWSKNLKKGIASVLQLDLVQIHVQTPINIHGFISQEVTIHGTCEVAYNVLPVDHSGSNKEFVVTKLYESKNCSHFKYYEYNHVECDECQIHEGDDMSTATKRVFVIDNYDNEVLIKKLIGHSVINYLPWLAASEAHYLLTNQTLVLGDIVPVTDVHLSPLKRLIVTPIEKIIYDEPKTPYVPEADIDVTHHRHVVKLDELVVKVKKMLNEAAGYLKESHIDKKQPDWKHDQTINRIFHIMGFMNVASLEKVYNEIQDPKDATEKAMKWVN
;
A
#
# COMPACT_ATOMS: atom_id res chain seq x y z
N MET A 1 -3.49 1.13 -59.68
CA MET A 1 -4.16 1.55 -58.43
C MET A 1 -4.35 0.42 -57.40
N ASN A 2 -3.70 -0.76 -57.58
CA ASN A 2 -3.84 -1.89 -56.63
C ASN A 2 -2.58 -2.16 -55.79
N ALA A 3 -1.40 -1.69 -56.20
CA ALA A 3 -0.17 -1.88 -55.42
C ALA A 3 -0.08 -0.95 -54.19
N LEU A 4 -0.63 0.28 -54.29
CA LEU A 4 -0.58 1.26 -53.20
C LEU A 4 -1.50 0.88 -52.02
N VAL A 5 -2.65 0.25 -52.30
CA VAL A 5 -3.60 -0.23 -51.28
C VAL A 5 -3.03 -1.46 -50.57
N VAL A 6 -2.30 -2.33 -51.29
CA VAL A 6 -1.60 -3.47 -50.67
C VAL A 6 -0.41 -2.98 -49.84
N LEU A 7 0.32 -1.95 -50.28
CA LEU A 7 1.40 -1.35 -49.47
C LEU A 7 0.89 -0.65 -48.21
N LEU A 8 -0.27 0.03 -48.27
CA LEU A 8 -0.94 0.63 -47.11
C LEU A 8 -1.52 -0.43 -46.16
N ALA A 9 -1.98 -1.57 -46.68
CA ALA A 9 -2.41 -2.71 -45.87
C ALA A 9 -1.23 -3.46 -45.21
N ILE A 10 -0.05 -3.43 -45.82
CA ILE A 10 1.20 -3.97 -45.23
C ILE A 10 1.83 -2.96 -44.24
N LEU A 11 1.62 -1.65 -44.43
CA LEU A 11 2.01 -0.60 -43.47
C LEU A 11 1.10 -0.52 -42.25
N ALA A 12 -0.05 -1.19 -42.26
CA ALA A 12 -0.73 -1.62 -41.04
C ALA A 12 -0.01 -2.84 -40.43
N THR A 13 1.32 -2.83 -40.38
CA THR A 13 2.02 -3.57 -39.32
C THR A 13 1.44 -3.05 -38.04
N ALA A 14 0.63 -3.87 -37.37
CA ALA A 14 0.06 -3.56 -36.08
C ALA A 14 1.21 -3.19 -35.14
N PHE A 15 1.45 -1.89 -34.95
CA PHE A 15 2.32 -1.43 -33.90
C PHE A 15 1.67 -1.90 -32.61
N ALA A 16 2.32 -2.85 -31.95
CA ALA A 16 1.92 -3.25 -30.61
C ALA A 16 1.99 -1.99 -29.75
N VAL A 17 0.91 -1.72 -29.01
CA VAL A 17 0.89 -0.59 -28.10
C VAL A 17 1.97 -0.82 -27.07
N PRO A 18 2.81 0.19 -26.75
CA PRO A 18 3.85 0.01 -25.75
C PRO A 18 3.25 -0.46 -24.42
N ALA A 19 3.76 -1.58 -23.91
CA ALA A 19 3.37 -2.12 -22.61
C ALA A 19 4.63 -2.51 -21.83
N PRO A 20 4.63 -2.46 -20.48
CA PRO A 20 5.79 -2.80 -19.67
C PRO A 20 6.11 -4.31 -19.64
N PHE A 21 5.37 -5.10 -20.43
CA PHE A 21 5.53 -6.53 -20.58
C PHE A 21 5.44 -6.92 -22.07
N PRO A 22 6.23 -7.91 -22.51
CA PRO A 22 6.15 -8.39 -23.89
C PRO A 22 4.82 -9.09 -24.17
N HIS A 23 4.29 -8.89 -25.37
CA HIS A 23 3.01 -9.46 -25.79
C HIS A 23 3.16 -10.95 -26.10
N GLY A 24 2.07 -11.70 -25.85
CA GLY A 24 2.02 -13.14 -26.10
C GLY A 24 2.90 -13.97 -25.16
N LYS A 25 3.45 -13.35 -24.10
CA LYS A 25 4.26 -14.01 -23.09
C LYS A 25 3.50 -14.14 -21.77
N SER A 26 3.98 -15.08 -20.97
CA SER A 26 3.73 -15.18 -19.55
C SER A 26 5.05 -15.04 -18.80
N LEU A 27 5.06 -14.17 -17.80
CA LEU A 27 6.24 -13.86 -17.01
C LEU A 27 5.98 -14.26 -15.56
N THR A 28 6.99 -14.85 -14.91
CA THR A 28 6.96 -15.10 -13.47
C THR A 28 8.04 -14.28 -12.79
N TYR A 29 7.64 -13.47 -11.83
CA TYR A 29 8.53 -12.65 -11.02
C TYR A 29 8.54 -13.13 -9.58
N LYS A 30 9.70 -13.05 -8.94
CA LYS A 30 9.78 -13.04 -7.47
C LYS A 30 9.47 -11.63 -6.98
N TYR A 31 8.43 -11.49 -6.18
CA TYR A 31 8.00 -10.22 -5.62
C TYR A 31 8.16 -10.24 -4.11
N HIS A 32 8.79 -9.20 -3.58
CA HIS A 32 8.97 -8.98 -2.15
C HIS A 32 8.60 -7.54 -1.82
N ALA A 33 7.80 -7.33 -0.79
CA ALA A 33 7.45 -6.00 -0.30
C ALA A 33 7.54 -5.95 1.22
N VAL A 34 8.14 -4.91 1.76
CA VAL A 34 8.22 -4.66 3.20
C VAL A 34 7.72 -3.25 3.51
N VAL A 35 6.90 -3.13 4.54
CA VAL A 35 6.53 -1.88 5.18
C VAL A 35 7.12 -1.90 6.58
N LYS A 36 7.90 -0.88 6.92
CA LYS A 36 8.69 -0.79 8.15
C LYS A 36 8.42 0.55 8.83
N ALA A 37 8.12 0.53 10.12
CA ALA A 37 7.98 1.70 10.96
C ALA A 37 9.15 1.76 11.95
N GLU A 38 9.92 2.84 11.92
CA GLU A 38 11.14 3.03 12.72
C GLU A 38 11.29 4.51 13.14
N THR A 39 12.23 4.78 14.04
CA THR A 39 12.68 6.14 14.39
C THR A 39 14.14 6.34 13.96
N ILE A 40 14.52 7.56 13.57
CA ILE A 40 15.88 7.84 13.06
C ILE A 40 16.93 7.76 14.18
N GLU A 41 16.62 8.29 15.36
CA GLU A 41 17.54 8.31 16.51
C GLU A 41 16.87 7.79 17.79
N SER A 42 17.71 7.46 18.77
CA SER A 42 17.46 7.00 20.15
C SER A 42 17.34 5.50 20.42
N THR A 43 16.59 4.69 19.65
CA THR A 43 16.53 3.22 19.88
C THR A 43 16.22 2.45 18.61
N PRO A 44 16.92 1.34 18.30
CA PRO A 44 16.70 0.62 17.06
C PRO A 44 15.54 -0.35 17.28
N PHE A 45 14.31 0.15 17.39
CA PHE A 45 13.11 -0.68 17.35
C PHE A 45 12.43 -0.49 16.02
N ALA A 46 11.98 -1.60 15.44
CA ALA A 46 11.24 -1.62 14.21
C ALA A 46 9.98 -2.45 14.37
N SER A 47 8.95 -2.05 13.64
CA SER A 47 7.79 -2.88 13.39
C SER A 47 7.61 -3.03 11.89
N ASP A 48 7.68 -4.28 11.42
CA ASP A 48 7.72 -4.58 9.99
C ASP A 48 6.63 -5.58 9.62
N PHE A 49 6.11 -5.38 8.42
CA PHE A 49 5.22 -6.31 7.74
C PHE A 49 5.76 -6.58 6.35
N GLU A 50 5.92 -7.86 6.02
CA GLU A 50 6.53 -8.32 4.78
C GLU A 50 5.58 -9.22 4.01
N ILE A 51 5.63 -9.15 2.68
CA ILE A 51 4.97 -10.08 1.77
C ILE A 51 6.01 -10.60 0.78
N GLU A 52 6.07 -11.92 0.62
CA GLU A 52 6.83 -12.60 -0.43
C GLU A 52 5.87 -13.43 -1.29
N CYS A 53 5.96 -13.32 -2.61
CA CYS A 53 5.17 -14.14 -3.51
C CYS A 53 5.80 -14.29 -4.90
N LEU A 54 5.19 -15.16 -5.71
CA LEU A 54 5.41 -15.19 -7.15
C LEU A 54 4.31 -14.38 -7.83
N LEU A 55 4.71 -13.32 -8.51
CA LEU A 55 3.83 -12.48 -9.31
C LEU A 55 3.89 -12.97 -10.76
N GLN A 56 2.79 -13.52 -11.24
CA GLN A 56 2.65 -14.02 -12.60
C GLN A 56 1.90 -13.00 -13.44
N VAL A 57 2.49 -12.61 -14.57
CA VAL A 57 1.88 -11.71 -15.55
C VAL A 57 1.59 -12.49 -16.82
N HIS A 58 0.36 -12.44 -17.32
CA HIS A 58 -0.05 -13.12 -18.55
C HIS A 58 -0.69 -12.11 -19.49
N HIS A 59 -0.20 -12.02 -20.73
CA HIS A 59 -0.88 -11.24 -21.76
C HIS A 59 -2.25 -11.85 -22.09
N ASP A 60 -3.32 -11.05 -22.11
CA ASP A 60 -4.65 -11.52 -22.49
C ASP A 60 -4.74 -11.71 -24.02
N ILE A 61 -4.70 -12.96 -24.46
CA ILE A 61 -4.86 -13.34 -25.87
C ILE A 61 -6.29 -13.77 -26.23
N THR A 62 -7.24 -13.68 -25.30
CA THR A 62 -8.60 -14.20 -25.50
C THR A 62 -9.44 -13.31 -26.42
N ASN A 63 -9.19 -12.00 -26.41
CA ASN A 63 -9.83 -11.04 -27.28
C ASN A 63 -8.79 -10.34 -28.20
N PRO A 64 -8.87 -10.50 -29.53
CA PRO A 64 -7.93 -9.88 -30.48
C PRO A 64 -7.85 -8.35 -30.43
N THR A 65 -8.86 -7.67 -29.87
CA THR A 65 -8.85 -6.21 -29.67
C THR A 65 -8.23 -5.77 -28.33
N SER A 66 -8.06 -6.69 -27.37
CA SER A 66 -7.53 -6.44 -26.03
C SER A 66 -6.00 -6.55 -25.96
N LYS A 67 -5.28 -5.93 -26.91
CA LYS A 67 -3.81 -6.06 -27.00
C LYS A 67 -3.06 -5.51 -25.79
N ASN A 68 -3.71 -4.70 -24.95
CA ASN A 68 -3.04 -3.92 -23.91
C ASN A 68 -3.47 -4.37 -22.51
N ILE A 69 -3.97 -5.60 -22.38
CA ILE A 69 -4.53 -6.13 -21.15
C ILE A 69 -3.66 -7.28 -20.66
N PHE A 70 -3.30 -7.21 -19.37
CA PHE A 70 -2.47 -8.21 -18.71
C PHE A 70 -3.15 -8.71 -17.44
N TYR A 71 -3.24 -10.03 -17.31
CA TYR A 71 -3.64 -10.67 -16.06
C TYR A 71 -2.47 -10.72 -15.10
N ILE A 72 -2.68 -10.32 -13.86
CA ILE A 72 -1.72 -10.49 -12.78
C ILE A 72 -2.31 -11.42 -11.72
N ILE A 73 -1.51 -12.41 -11.33
CA ILE A 73 -1.86 -13.41 -10.32
C ILE A 73 -0.74 -13.50 -9.29
N LEU A 74 -1.10 -13.45 -8.01
CA LEU A 74 -0.16 -13.67 -6.92
C LEU A 74 -0.28 -15.13 -6.47
N THR A 75 0.83 -15.86 -6.48
CA THR A 75 0.88 -17.27 -6.08
C THR A 75 1.98 -17.49 -5.04
N ASN A 76 1.87 -18.57 -4.26
CA ASN A 76 2.81 -18.87 -3.18
C ASN A 76 3.03 -17.67 -2.22
N VAL A 77 1.93 -16.99 -1.87
CA VAL A 77 1.99 -15.79 -1.02
C VAL A 77 2.30 -16.20 0.42
N LYS A 78 3.31 -15.55 0.98
CA LYS A 78 3.72 -15.64 2.38
C LYS A 78 3.79 -14.25 2.98
N TYR A 79 3.66 -14.16 4.29
CA TYR A 79 3.82 -12.91 5.02
C TYR A 79 4.77 -13.08 6.20
N GLY A 80 5.46 -12.00 6.53
CA GLY A 80 6.36 -11.89 7.66
C GLY A 80 5.92 -10.77 8.58
N LEU A 81 6.11 -10.96 9.88
CA LEU A 81 5.90 -9.93 10.89
C LEU A 81 7.13 -9.86 11.78
N TYR A 82 7.58 -8.65 12.05
CA TYR A 82 8.64 -8.39 13.01
C TYR A 82 8.24 -7.22 13.90
N ASN A 83 8.44 -7.35 15.21
CA ASN A 83 8.31 -6.23 16.14
C ASN A 83 9.33 -6.43 17.25
N GLY A 84 10.32 -5.54 17.31
CA GLY A 84 11.39 -5.68 18.28
C GLY A 84 12.60 -4.84 17.95
N ARG A 85 13.69 -5.11 18.67
CA ARG A 85 14.94 -4.37 18.55
C ARG A 85 15.72 -4.82 17.31
N THR A 86 15.91 -3.97 16.33
CA THR A 86 16.78 -4.22 15.17
C THR A 86 18.23 -3.92 15.53
N LEU A 87 19.17 -4.68 14.98
CA LEU A 87 20.59 -4.32 14.96
C LEU A 87 20.90 -3.96 13.51
N HIS A 88 21.44 -2.76 13.27
CA HIS A 88 21.80 -2.30 11.92
C HIS A 88 20.63 -2.25 10.91
N HIS A 89 19.40 -1.98 11.35
CA HIS A 89 18.19 -1.89 10.51
C HIS A 89 17.80 -3.18 9.78
N GLU A 90 18.40 -4.32 10.13
CA GLU A 90 18.00 -5.63 9.63
C GLU A 90 17.02 -6.28 10.60
N SER A 91 15.92 -6.77 10.04
CA SER A 91 14.88 -7.53 10.73
C SER A 91 14.76 -8.89 10.07
N GLU A 92 14.79 -9.95 10.88
CA GLU A 92 14.57 -11.31 10.40
C GLU A 92 13.13 -11.70 10.74
N SER A 93 12.25 -11.58 9.75
CA SER A 93 10.88 -12.06 9.88
C SER A 93 10.80 -13.53 9.42
N VAL A 94 10.04 -14.36 10.15
CA VAL A 94 9.75 -15.72 9.71
C VAL A 94 8.56 -15.67 8.77
N MET A 95 8.77 -16.09 7.52
CA MET A 95 7.71 -16.10 6.50
C MET A 95 6.71 -17.23 6.74
N LEU A 96 5.45 -16.87 6.94
CA LEU A 96 4.33 -17.76 7.18
C LEU A 96 3.40 -17.81 5.96
N PRO A 97 2.75 -18.95 5.65
CA PRO A 97 1.73 -19.01 4.62
C PRO A 97 0.52 -18.17 5.00
N ILE A 98 -0.19 -17.64 4.00
CA ILE A 98 -1.41 -16.89 4.25
C ILE A 98 -2.60 -17.78 4.68
N ASP A 99 -3.46 -17.22 5.53
CA ASP A 99 -4.68 -17.88 6.02
C ASP A 99 -5.85 -17.78 5.03
N ASP A 100 -6.88 -18.61 5.26
CA ASP A 100 -8.10 -18.64 4.46
C ASP A 100 -8.83 -17.28 4.39
N ALA A 101 -8.78 -16.50 5.47
CA ALA A 101 -9.43 -15.20 5.57
C ALA A 101 -8.87 -14.14 4.61
N VAL A 102 -7.66 -14.35 4.07
CA VAL A 102 -6.97 -13.40 3.19
C VAL A 102 -6.80 -13.94 1.76
N LYS A 103 -7.46 -15.06 1.41
CA LYS A 103 -7.39 -15.68 0.07
C LYS A 103 -7.78 -14.74 -1.08
N ALA A 104 -8.50 -13.64 -0.83
CA ALA A 104 -8.80 -12.63 -1.84
C ALA A 104 -7.54 -12.05 -2.52
N VAL A 105 -6.39 -12.05 -1.83
CA VAL A 105 -5.10 -11.63 -2.42
C VAL A 105 -4.69 -12.50 -3.62
N LEU A 106 -5.12 -13.77 -3.65
CA LEU A 106 -4.84 -14.72 -4.72
C LEU A 106 -5.75 -14.54 -5.93
N ASN A 107 -6.86 -13.80 -5.80
CA ASN A 107 -7.75 -13.54 -6.92
C ASN A 107 -7.00 -12.77 -8.02
N PRO A 108 -7.12 -13.17 -9.29
CA PRO A 108 -6.49 -12.45 -10.39
C PRO A 108 -7.09 -11.04 -10.53
N PHE A 109 -6.31 -10.14 -11.12
CA PHE A 109 -6.79 -8.82 -11.55
C PHE A 109 -6.21 -8.48 -12.91
N LEU A 110 -6.89 -7.63 -13.67
CA LEU A 110 -6.42 -7.16 -14.95
C LEU A 110 -5.83 -5.76 -14.81
N VAL A 111 -4.73 -5.53 -15.52
CA VAL A 111 -4.14 -4.21 -15.72
C VAL A 111 -4.37 -3.83 -17.17
N VAL A 112 -4.96 -2.66 -17.39
CA VAL A 112 -5.40 -2.19 -18.72
C VAL A 112 -4.59 -0.95 -19.08
N TYR A 113 -3.89 -1.01 -20.22
CA TYR A 113 -3.20 0.13 -20.80
C TYR A 113 -3.98 0.69 -21.97
N ASN A 114 -4.04 2.01 -22.09
CA ASN A 114 -4.66 2.66 -23.24
C ASN A 114 -3.80 2.52 -24.50
N GLU A 115 -4.28 3.01 -25.64
CA GLU A 115 -3.58 2.91 -26.94
C GLU A 115 -2.20 3.61 -26.99
N HIS A 116 -1.90 4.45 -26.00
CA HIS A 116 -0.61 5.14 -25.86
C HIS A 116 0.30 4.45 -24.84
N GLY A 117 -0.09 3.29 -24.29
CA GLY A 117 0.71 2.57 -23.30
C GLY A 117 0.66 3.16 -21.89
N HIS A 118 -0.21 4.14 -21.63
CA HIS A 118 -0.44 4.64 -20.28
C HIS A 118 -1.42 3.73 -19.55
N LEU A 119 -1.19 3.52 -18.26
CA LEU A 119 -2.08 2.75 -17.40
C LEU A 119 -3.44 3.46 -17.29
N GLU A 120 -4.48 2.85 -17.85
CA GLU A 120 -5.85 3.35 -17.80
C GLU A 120 -6.49 3.00 -16.46
N GLY A 121 -6.25 1.78 -15.99
CA GLY A 121 -6.81 1.30 -14.73
C GLY A 121 -6.63 -0.19 -14.50
N VAL A 122 -7.40 -0.69 -13.55
CA VAL A 122 -7.44 -2.09 -13.15
C VAL A 122 -8.86 -2.61 -13.12
N GLN A 123 -9.01 -3.91 -13.33
CA GLN A 123 -10.28 -4.60 -13.16
C GLN A 123 -10.14 -5.78 -12.23
N PHE A 124 -11.18 -6.04 -11.45
CA PHE A 124 -11.18 -7.06 -10.41
C PHE A 124 -12.22 -8.13 -10.69
N VAL A 125 -12.11 -9.25 -9.96
CA VAL A 125 -13.23 -10.17 -9.76
C VAL A 125 -14.40 -9.44 -9.09
N GLU A 126 -15.61 -9.93 -9.34
CA GLU A 126 -16.80 -9.47 -8.63
C GLU A 126 -16.63 -9.64 -7.10
N ASN A 127 -17.10 -8.65 -6.33
CA ASN A 127 -17.05 -8.65 -4.86
C ASN A 127 -15.64 -8.71 -4.24
N GLU A 128 -14.60 -8.29 -4.96
CA GLU A 128 -13.25 -8.16 -4.40
C GLU A 128 -13.25 -7.16 -3.21
N PRO A 129 -12.72 -7.51 -2.03
CA PRO A 129 -12.72 -6.64 -0.86
C PRO A 129 -11.78 -5.44 -1.04
N GLY A 130 -12.16 -4.29 -0.48
CA GLY A 130 -11.45 -3.00 -0.67
C GLY A 130 -9.96 -3.03 -0.32
N TRP A 131 -9.57 -3.69 0.77
CA TRP A 131 -8.15 -3.82 1.15
C TRP A 131 -7.34 -4.56 0.07
N SER A 132 -7.92 -5.59 -0.56
CA SER A 132 -7.25 -6.39 -1.59
C SER A 132 -7.18 -5.62 -2.90
N LYS A 133 -8.24 -4.86 -3.24
CA LYS A 133 -8.20 -3.89 -4.35
C LYS A 133 -7.05 -2.90 -4.16
N ASN A 134 -6.92 -2.29 -2.99
CA ASN A 134 -5.86 -1.32 -2.70
C ASN A 134 -4.44 -1.92 -2.82
N LEU A 135 -4.24 -3.14 -2.32
CA LEU A 135 -2.97 -3.85 -2.49
C LEU A 135 -2.64 -4.06 -3.98
N LYS A 136 -3.61 -4.51 -4.77
CA LYS A 136 -3.43 -4.77 -6.22
C LYS A 136 -3.25 -3.48 -7.02
N LYS A 137 -3.98 -2.41 -6.67
CA LYS A 137 -3.76 -1.04 -7.19
C LYS A 137 -2.35 -0.56 -6.92
N GLY A 138 -1.82 -0.82 -5.73
CA GLY A 138 -0.43 -0.51 -5.36
C GLY A 138 0.58 -1.25 -6.22
N ILE A 139 0.37 -2.55 -6.46
CA ILE A 139 1.22 -3.35 -7.36
C ILE A 139 1.16 -2.80 -8.80
N ALA A 140 -0.04 -2.56 -9.33
CA ALA A 140 -0.22 -2.03 -10.69
C ALA A 140 0.42 -0.65 -10.87
N SER A 141 0.22 0.26 -9.91
CA SER A 141 0.78 1.62 -9.93
C SER A 141 2.31 1.62 -9.94
N VAL A 142 2.93 0.63 -9.31
CA VAL A 142 4.40 0.51 -9.25
C VAL A 142 5.00 -0.02 -10.55
N LEU A 143 4.23 -0.76 -11.34
CA LEU A 143 4.65 -1.32 -12.63
C LEU A 143 4.46 -0.35 -13.82
N GLN A 144 3.82 0.79 -13.58
CA GLN A 144 3.56 1.81 -14.60
C GLN A 144 4.85 2.54 -15.01
N LEU A 145 5.00 2.73 -16.32
CA LEU A 145 6.07 3.49 -16.97
C LEU A 145 5.48 4.34 -18.11
N ASP A 146 6.06 5.53 -18.34
CA ASP A 146 5.76 6.33 -19.53
C ASP A 146 6.64 5.89 -20.72
N LEU A 147 6.25 4.78 -21.36
CA LEU A 147 7.03 4.17 -22.43
C LEU A 147 7.14 5.05 -23.68
N VAL A 148 6.17 5.94 -23.90
CA VAL A 148 6.18 6.89 -25.01
C VAL A 148 7.32 7.89 -24.82
N GLN A 149 7.42 8.50 -23.64
CA GLN A 149 8.47 9.48 -23.36
C GLN A 149 9.84 8.85 -23.09
N ILE A 150 9.90 7.57 -22.70
CA ILE A 150 11.17 6.83 -22.62
C ILE A 150 11.80 6.64 -24.01
N HIS A 151 11.00 6.70 -25.09
CA HIS A 151 11.45 6.49 -26.47
C HIS A 151 12.29 5.21 -26.61
N VAL A 152 11.71 4.06 -26.28
CA VAL A 152 12.42 2.77 -26.26
C VAL A 152 13.05 2.48 -27.63
N GLN A 153 14.37 2.53 -27.68
CA GLN A 153 15.18 2.28 -28.87
C GLN A 153 16.48 1.58 -28.47
N THR A 154 17.13 0.90 -29.42
CA THR A 154 18.40 0.19 -29.18
C THR A 154 19.47 0.79 -30.11
N PRO A 155 20.54 1.41 -29.59
CA PRO A 155 20.82 1.71 -28.17
C PRO A 155 19.95 2.83 -27.61
N ILE A 156 19.66 2.79 -26.31
CA ILE A 156 18.93 3.86 -25.63
C ILE A 156 19.81 5.12 -25.54
N ASN A 157 19.20 6.30 -25.69
CA ASN A 157 19.87 7.57 -25.45
C ASN A 157 19.72 7.99 -23.98
N ILE A 158 20.75 8.60 -23.41
CA ILE A 158 20.67 9.22 -22.08
C ILE A 158 19.75 10.43 -22.16
N HIS A 159 18.71 10.46 -21.33
CA HIS A 159 17.82 11.62 -21.22
C HIS A 159 17.01 11.56 -19.92
N GLY A 160 16.40 12.69 -19.57
CA GLY A 160 15.44 12.79 -18.48
C GLY A 160 14.26 13.67 -18.89
N PHE A 161 13.12 13.43 -18.26
CA PHE A 161 11.87 14.15 -18.54
C PHE A 161 10.97 14.15 -17.31
N ILE A 162 9.90 14.92 -17.37
CA ILE A 162 8.85 14.96 -16.35
C ILE A 162 7.56 14.47 -17.00
N SER A 163 6.87 13.55 -16.35
CA SER A 163 5.57 13.04 -16.79
C SER A 163 4.51 13.26 -15.73
N GLN A 164 3.26 13.45 -16.16
CA GLN A 164 2.08 13.52 -15.29
C GLN A 164 1.41 12.15 -15.27
N GLU A 165 1.46 11.48 -14.12
CA GLU A 165 0.99 10.10 -13.99
C GLU A 165 -0.08 9.97 -12.91
N VAL A 166 -1.13 9.22 -13.20
CA VAL A 166 -2.06 8.76 -12.16
C VAL A 166 -1.40 7.58 -11.44
N THR A 167 -1.09 7.77 -10.16
CA THR A 167 -0.54 6.75 -9.26
C THR A 167 -1.57 6.33 -8.21
N ILE A 168 -1.18 5.45 -7.27
CA ILE A 168 -1.97 5.15 -6.07
C ILE A 168 -2.27 6.40 -5.22
N HIS A 169 -1.44 7.45 -5.29
CA HIS A 169 -1.63 8.73 -4.60
C HIS A 169 -2.32 9.79 -5.46
N GLY A 170 -3.00 9.41 -6.56
CA GLY A 170 -3.60 10.35 -7.51
C GLY A 170 -2.64 10.82 -8.58
N THR A 171 -2.93 11.96 -9.21
CA THR A 171 -2.07 12.53 -10.25
C THR A 171 -0.81 13.12 -9.61
N CYS A 172 0.36 12.67 -10.06
CA CYS A 172 1.65 13.10 -9.58
C CYS A 172 2.50 13.63 -10.73
N GLU A 173 3.32 14.63 -10.44
CA GLU A 173 4.46 14.99 -11.28
C GLU A 173 5.62 14.04 -11.00
N VAL A 174 6.08 13.35 -12.04
CA VAL A 174 7.05 12.27 -11.92
C VAL A 174 8.29 12.58 -12.76
N ALA A 175 9.44 12.69 -12.11
CA ALA A 175 10.72 12.87 -12.78
C ALA A 175 11.31 11.52 -13.20
N TYR A 176 11.75 11.44 -14.45
CA TYR A 176 12.38 10.28 -15.06
C TYR A 176 13.83 10.56 -15.43
N ASN A 177 14.67 9.54 -15.27
CA ASN A 177 16.04 9.51 -15.77
C ASN A 177 16.29 8.15 -16.43
N VAL A 178 16.72 8.15 -17.70
CA VAL A 178 16.92 6.97 -18.52
C VAL A 178 18.39 6.87 -18.90
N LEU A 179 19.03 5.75 -18.57
CA LEU A 179 20.47 5.52 -18.75
C LEU A 179 20.72 4.14 -19.38
N PRO A 180 21.61 3.99 -20.38
CA PRO A 180 22.04 2.68 -20.85
C PRO A 180 22.82 1.93 -19.76
N VAL A 181 22.74 0.60 -19.75
CA VAL A 181 23.63 -0.23 -18.92
C VAL A 181 24.92 -0.49 -19.69
N ASP A 182 26.04 0.02 -19.16
CA ASP A 182 27.35 -0.08 -19.81
C ASP A 182 28.03 -1.41 -19.42
N HIS A 183 27.47 -2.52 -19.90
CA HIS A 183 28.04 -3.86 -19.72
C HIS A 183 28.28 -4.52 -21.09
N SER A 184 29.54 -4.42 -21.54
CA SER A 184 30.25 -5.36 -22.43
C SER A 184 29.38 -6.23 -23.37
N GLY A 185 28.69 -5.59 -24.33
CA GLY A 185 28.32 -6.23 -25.60
C GLY A 185 26.82 -6.30 -25.96
N SER A 186 25.88 -6.09 -25.03
CA SER A 186 24.45 -6.01 -25.37
C SER A 186 23.86 -4.64 -25.04
N ASN A 187 23.76 -3.77 -26.05
CA ASN A 187 23.14 -2.43 -25.94
C ASN A 187 21.60 -2.45 -25.73
N LYS A 188 21.04 -3.59 -25.32
CA LYS A 188 19.60 -3.82 -25.18
C LYS A 188 19.08 -3.49 -23.78
N GLU A 189 19.96 -3.43 -22.78
CA GLU A 189 19.57 -3.19 -21.39
C GLU A 189 19.79 -1.73 -21.00
N PHE A 190 18.83 -1.19 -20.24
CA PHE A 190 18.87 0.17 -19.73
C PHE A 190 18.19 0.28 -18.37
N VAL A 191 18.54 1.34 -17.63
CA VAL A 191 17.99 1.66 -16.32
C VAL A 191 17.08 2.87 -16.44
N VAL A 192 15.88 2.75 -15.88
CA VAL A 192 14.95 3.86 -15.71
C VAL A 192 14.80 4.15 -14.22
N THR A 193 15.10 5.37 -13.81
CA THR A 193 14.83 5.84 -12.45
C THR A 193 13.67 6.82 -12.47
N LYS A 194 12.64 6.54 -11.67
CA LYS A 194 11.46 7.38 -11.44
C LYS A 194 11.51 7.96 -10.03
N LEU A 195 11.28 9.26 -9.88
CA LEU A 195 11.19 9.94 -8.59
C LEU A 195 9.95 10.84 -8.52
N TYR A 196 9.28 10.87 -7.37
CA TYR A 196 8.22 11.82 -7.09
C TYR A 196 8.00 11.98 -5.58
N GLU A 197 7.41 13.09 -5.18
CA GLU A 197 6.99 13.36 -3.79
C GLU A 197 5.51 13.01 -3.65
N SER A 198 5.21 11.95 -2.89
CA SER A 198 3.83 11.43 -2.75
C SER A 198 2.88 12.47 -2.17
N LYS A 199 3.35 13.31 -1.23
CA LYS A 199 2.58 14.39 -0.61
C LYS A 199 2.10 15.46 -1.60
N ASN A 200 2.86 15.71 -2.67
CA ASN A 200 2.51 16.70 -3.70
C ASN A 200 1.52 16.14 -4.75
N CYS A 201 1.13 14.88 -4.65
CA CYS A 201 0.16 14.28 -5.55
C CYS A 201 -1.27 14.68 -5.18
N SER A 202 -2.17 14.66 -6.17
CA SER A 202 -3.55 15.16 -6.02
C SER A 202 -4.42 14.38 -5.02
N HIS A 203 -4.00 13.18 -4.59
CA HIS A 203 -4.76 12.30 -3.72
C HIS A 203 -3.86 11.58 -2.71
N PHE A 204 -2.91 12.31 -2.11
CA PHE A 204 -2.23 11.85 -0.92
C PHE A 204 -3.19 11.92 0.27
N LYS A 205 -3.29 10.82 1.04
CA LYS A 205 -4.31 10.67 2.09
C LYS A 205 -3.69 10.26 3.41
N TYR A 206 -4.04 11.02 4.44
CA TYR A 206 -3.78 10.75 5.85
C TYR A 206 -4.95 11.34 6.65
N TYR A 207 -5.17 10.82 7.85
CA TYR A 207 -6.13 11.38 8.79
C TYR A 207 -5.37 12.14 9.86
N GLU A 208 -5.77 13.37 10.09
CA GLU A 208 -5.26 14.22 11.16
C GLU A 208 -6.35 14.37 12.22
N TYR A 209 -5.99 14.13 13.47
CA TYR A 209 -6.89 14.27 14.61
C TYR A 209 -6.25 15.26 15.58
N ASN A 210 -6.80 16.47 15.64
CA ASN A 210 -6.38 17.49 16.60
C ASN A 210 -7.56 17.86 17.52
N HIS A 211 -7.27 18.01 18.81
CA HIS A 211 -8.23 18.34 19.85
C HIS A 211 -8.15 19.82 20.29
N VAL A 212 -7.20 20.56 19.73
CA VAL A 212 -6.94 21.97 20.05
C VAL A 212 -7.49 22.82 18.91
N GLU A 213 -8.39 23.76 19.23
CA GLU A 213 -8.63 24.90 18.34
C GLU A 213 -7.28 25.63 18.23
N CYS A 214 -6.68 25.70 17.04
CA CYS A 214 -5.34 26.27 16.87
C CYS A 214 -5.30 27.70 17.44
N ASP A 215 -4.80 27.86 18.66
CA ASP A 215 -4.42 29.16 19.18
C ASP A 215 -3.35 29.71 18.23
N GLU A 216 -3.57 30.90 17.69
CA GLU A 216 -2.66 31.56 16.75
C GLU A 216 -1.28 31.75 17.42
N CYS A 217 -0.40 30.76 17.29
CA CYS A 217 1.00 30.92 17.60
C CYS A 217 1.60 31.90 16.58
N GLN A 218 2.36 32.88 17.05
CA GLN A 218 3.03 33.86 16.17
C GLN A 218 4.13 33.22 15.28
N ILE A 219 4.40 31.94 15.47
CA ILE A 219 5.36 31.14 14.70
C ILE A 219 4.54 30.30 13.71
N HIS A 220 4.85 30.43 12.42
CA HIS A 220 4.25 29.55 11.42
C HIS A 220 4.65 28.10 11.68
N GLU A 221 3.65 27.22 11.67
CA GLU A 221 3.87 25.79 11.75
C GLU A 221 4.75 25.37 10.56
N GLY A 222 5.87 24.72 10.87
CA GLY A 222 6.73 24.14 9.84
C GLY A 222 6.04 22.93 9.21
N ASP A 223 6.48 22.54 8.01
CA ASP A 223 6.01 21.28 7.45
C ASP A 223 6.50 20.10 8.31
N ASP A 224 5.56 19.41 8.93
CA ASP A 224 5.76 18.27 9.84
C ASP A 224 5.88 16.94 9.09
N MET A 225 5.77 16.92 7.76
CA MET A 225 5.79 15.68 6.99
C MET A 225 6.47 15.85 5.63
N SER A 226 7.52 15.06 5.41
CA SER A 226 8.17 14.94 4.10
C SER A 226 7.97 13.55 3.51
N THR A 227 7.88 13.47 2.18
CA THR A 227 7.75 12.18 1.50
C THR A 227 8.69 12.08 0.31
N ALA A 228 9.19 10.88 0.04
CA ALA A 228 9.97 10.64 -1.16
C ALA A 228 9.69 9.24 -1.69
N THR A 229 9.43 9.13 -3.00
CA THR A 229 9.35 7.85 -3.69
C THR A 229 10.38 7.79 -4.81
N LYS A 230 11.13 6.70 -4.85
CA LYS A 230 12.11 6.37 -5.89
C LYS A 230 11.87 4.94 -6.37
N ARG A 231 11.75 4.75 -7.69
CA ARG A 231 11.68 3.44 -8.33
C ARG A 231 12.81 3.32 -9.34
N VAL A 232 13.51 2.20 -9.36
CA VAL A 232 14.61 1.91 -10.28
C VAL A 232 14.26 0.63 -11.02
N PHE A 233 14.11 0.73 -12.33
CA PHE A 233 13.81 -0.38 -13.23
C PHE A 233 15.07 -0.73 -14.03
N VAL A 234 15.39 -2.00 -14.12
CA VAL A 234 16.30 -2.55 -15.12
C VAL A 234 15.45 -3.18 -16.21
N ILE A 235 15.56 -2.65 -17.42
CA ILE A 235 14.70 -2.97 -18.55
C ILE A 235 15.56 -3.53 -19.69
N ASP A 236 15.08 -4.60 -20.30
CA ASP A 236 15.63 -5.17 -21.52
C ASP A 236 14.71 -4.84 -22.70
N ASN A 237 15.30 -4.45 -23.83
CA ASN A 237 14.61 -4.42 -25.11
C ASN A 237 14.56 -5.84 -25.68
N TYR A 238 13.47 -6.53 -25.37
CA TYR A 238 13.21 -7.92 -25.71
C TYR A 238 12.30 -7.96 -26.95
N ASP A 239 12.83 -8.39 -28.10
CA ASP A 239 12.09 -8.49 -29.37
C ASP A 239 11.37 -7.18 -29.80
N ASN A 240 12.00 -6.02 -29.56
CA ASN A 240 11.43 -4.66 -29.76
C ASN A 240 10.31 -4.28 -28.78
N GLU A 241 10.17 -5.03 -27.70
CA GLU A 241 9.23 -4.77 -26.61
C GLU A 241 9.98 -4.55 -25.29
N VAL A 242 9.26 -4.01 -24.31
CA VAL A 242 9.79 -3.71 -22.99
C VAL A 242 9.67 -4.93 -22.10
N LEU A 243 10.77 -5.34 -21.50
CA LEU A 243 10.83 -6.37 -20.48
C LEU A 243 11.45 -5.81 -19.21
N ILE A 244 10.65 -5.67 -18.15
CA ILE A 244 11.19 -5.37 -16.82
C ILE A 244 11.94 -6.61 -16.32
N LYS A 245 13.26 -6.53 -16.16
CA LYS A 245 14.06 -7.62 -15.55
C LYS A 245 14.10 -7.49 -14.04
N LYS A 246 14.18 -6.26 -13.55
CA LYS A 246 14.25 -5.95 -12.13
C LYS A 246 13.59 -4.62 -11.83
N LEU A 247 12.92 -4.54 -10.69
CA LEU A 247 12.47 -3.28 -10.12
C LEU A 247 12.87 -3.27 -8.64
N ILE A 248 13.43 -2.14 -8.21
CA ILE A 248 13.64 -1.81 -6.80
C ILE A 248 12.91 -0.50 -6.54
N GLY A 249 11.97 -0.55 -5.60
CA GLY A 249 11.21 0.60 -5.16
C GLY A 249 11.49 0.92 -3.70
N HIS A 250 11.65 2.21 -3.43
CA HIS A 250 11.74 2.77 -2.09
C HIS A 250 10.76 3.93 -1.97
N SER A 251 9.97 3.94 -0.90
CA SER A 251 9.14 5.07 -0.51
C SER A 251 9.36 5.35 0.97
N VAL A 252 9.42 6.61 1.35
CA VAL A 252 9.52 7.04 2.74
C VAL A 252 8.50 8.13 3.01
N ILE A 253 7.88 8.06 4.18
CA ILE A 253 7.11 9.14 4.79
C ILE A 253 7.81 9.44 6.11
N ASN A 254 8.33 10.65 6.28
CA ASN A 254 8.89 11.09 7.55
C ASN A 254 7.89 12.03 8.22
N TYR A 255 7.60 11.78 9.48
CA TYR A 255 6.83 12.65 10.36
C TYR A 255 7.78 13.29 11.39
N LEU A 256 7.74 14.61 11.47
CA LEU A 256 8.68 15.51 12.15
C LEU A 256 7.87 16.42 13.10
N PRO A 257 7.37 15.89 14.23
CA PRO A 257 6.38 16.57 15.07
C PRO A 257 6.85 17.85 15.78
N TRP A 258 8.16 18.18 15.74
CA TRP A 258 8.71 19.33 16.46
C TRP A 258 9.34 20.36 15.53
N LEU A 259 10.45 20.00 14.90
CA LEU A 259 11.20 20.82 13.95
C LEU A 259 11.68 19.92 12.82
N ALA A 260 11.82 20.45 11.60
CA ALA A 260 12.29 19.69 10.44
C ALA A 260 13.70 19.05 10.60
N ALA A 261 14.44 19.41 11.66
CA ALA A 261 15.74 18.84 12.05
C ALA A 261 15.70 18.04 13.38
N SER A 262 14.51 17.67 13.86
CA SER A 262 14.32 16.85 15.07
C SER A 262 14.21 15.36 14.74
N GLU A 263 14.07 14.49 15.76
CA GLU A 263 13.82 13.06 15.57
C GLU A 263 12.61 12.84 14.66
N ALA A 264 12.79 12.07 13.59
CA ALA A 264 11.69 11.70 12.71
C ALA A 264 11.20 10.28 13.02
N HIS A 265 9.87 10.13 13.03
CA HIS A 265 9.24 8.83 12.89
C HIS A 265 9.04 8.59 11.40
N TYR A 266 9.41 7.43 10.89
CA TYR A 266 9.24 7.17 9.46
C TYR A 266 8.56 5.85 9.17
N LEU A 267 7.82 5.88 8.06
CA LEU A 267 7.31 4.69 7.38
C LEU A 267 8.13 4.50 6.11
N LEU A 268 8.82 3.38 6.03
CA LEU A 268 9.57 2.94 4.87
C LEU A 268 8.77 1.86 4.16
N THR A 269 8.61 1.96 2.85
CA THR A 269 8.08 0.90 2.00
C THR A 269 9.09 0.53 0.93
N ASN A 270 9.61 -0.69 0.99
CA ASN A 270 10.48 -1.23 -0.04
C ASN A 270 9.76 -2.31 -0.85
N GLN A 271 9.97 -2.32 -2.16
CA GLN A 271 9.42 -3.31 -3.07
C GLN A 271 10.52 -3.80 -3.99
N THR A 272 10.65 -5.10 -4.16
CA THR A 272 11.59 -5.71 -5.08
C THR A 272 10.84 -6.68 -5.99
N LEU A 273 11.08 -6.57 -7.28
CA LEU A 273 10.56 -7.48 -8.29
C LEU A 273 11.76 -7.96 -9.11
N VAL A 274 11.93 -9.27 -9.24
CA VAL A 274 13.02 -9.87 -10.03
C VAL A 274 12.42 -10.90 -10.97
N LEU A 275 12.72 -10.78 -12.26
CA LEU A 275 12.29 -11.72 -13.28
C LEU A 275 12.89 -13.11 -13.01
N GLY A 276 12.03 -14.12 -13.00
CA GLY A 276 12.42 -15.52 -12.96
C GLY A 276 12.37 -16.14 -14.34
N ASP A 277 11.15 -16.42 -14.82
CA ASP A 277 10.90 -17.19 -16.04
C ASP A 277 10.04 -16.42 -17.05
N ILE A 278 10.28 -16.69 -18.33
CA ILE A 278 9.45 -16.24 -19.45
C ILE A 278 9.06 -17.45 -20.29
N VAL A 279 7.77 -17.63 -20.52
CA VAL A 279 7.23 -18.68 -21.39
C VAL A 279 6.22 -18.10 -22.37
N PRO A 280 5.99 -18.72 -23.54
CA PRO A 280 4.85 -18.39 -24.39
C PRO A 280 3.53 -18.52 -23.61
N VAL A 281 2.61 -17.57 -23.78
CA VAL A 281 1.31 -17.63 -23.08
C VAL A 281 0.48 -18.85 -23.49
N THR A 282 0.70 -19.40 -24.69
CA THR A 282 0.06 -20.62 -25.20
C THR A 282 0.38 -21.86 -24.37
N ASP A 283 1.53 -21.85 -23.70
CA ASP A 283 2.01 -22.99 -22.91
C ASP A 283 1.40 -22.98 -21.50
N VAL A 284 0.73 -21.89 -21.12
CA VAL A 284 0.06 -21.74 -19.83
C VAL A 284 -1.40 -22.16 -19.96
N HIS A 285 -1.79 -23.18 -19.20
CA HIS A 285 -3.19 -23.58 -19.10
C HIS A 285 -3.96 -22.59 -18.21
N LEU A 286 -4.45 -21.50 -18.79
CA LEU A 286 -5.26 -20.45 -18.13
C LEU A 286 -6.69 -20.97 -17.83
N SER A 287 -6.81 -22.05 -17.05
CA SER A 287 -8.06 -22.80 -16.87
C SER A 287 -8.96 -22.43 -15.68
N PRO A 288 -8.86 -21.21 -15.12
CA PRO A 288 -10.04 -20.57 -14.52
C PRO A 288 -10.39 -19.19 -15.12
N LEU A 289 -9.54 -18.60 -15.97
CA LEU A 289 -9.66 -17.20 -16.41
C LEU A 289 -10.84 -16.93 -17.36
N LYS A 290 -11.46 -17.97 -17.91
CA LYS A 290 -12.67 -17.89 -18.76
C LYS A 290 -13.93 -17.42 -18.02
N ARG A 291 -13.87 -17.13 -16.71
CA ARG A 291 -15.03 -16.72 -15.89
C ARG A 291 -14.75 -15.52 -14.98
N LEU A 292 -13.89 -14.59 -15.38
CA LEU A 292 -13.96 -13.29 -14.75
C LEU A 292 -15.21 -12.59 -15.30
N ILE A 293 -16.27 -12.53 -14.50
CA ILE A 293 -17.26 -11.45 -14.67
C ILE A 293 -16.52 -10.20 -14.23
N VAL A 294 -15.87 -9.56 -15.20
CA VAL A 294 -14.96 -8.44 -14.95
C VAL A 294 -15.82 -7.20 -14.65
N THR A 295 -15.49 -6.50 -13.58
CA THR A 295 -16.10 -5.21 -13.24
C THR A 295 -15.65 -4.11 -14.22
N PRO A 296 -16.30 -2.94 -14.24
CA PRO A 296 -15.78 -1.79 -14.98
C PRO A 296 -14.33 -1.47 -14.61
N ILE A 297 -13.59 -0.84 -15.51
CA ILE A 297 -12.23 -0.36 -15.27
C ILE A 297 -12.27 0.66 -14.14
N GLU A 298 -11.56 0.35 -13.06
CA GLU A 298 -11.37 1.25 -11.92
C GLU A 298 -10.02 1.97 -12.03
N LYS A 299 -9.96 3.22 -11.58
CA LYS A 299 -8.69 3.94 -11.46
C LYS A 299 -7.80 3.29 -10.40
N ILE A 300 -6.48 3.44 -10.55
CA ILE A 300 -5.49 2.88 -9.62
C ILE A 300 -5.28 3.69 -8.33
N ILE A 301 -6.10 4.71 -8.10
CA ILE A 301 -6.03 5.58 -6.92
C ILE A 301 -6.50 4.78 -5.70
N TYR A 302 -5.86 4.98 -4.54
CA TYR A 302 -6.23 4.37 -3.27
C TYR A 302 -7.71 4.65 -2.92
N ASP A 303 -8.45 3.59 -2.62
CA ASP A 303 -9.83 3.70 -2.13
C ASP A 303 -9.81 3.95 -0.62
N GLU A 304 -10.13 5.18 -0.24
CA GLU A 304 -10.28 5.57 1.15
C GLU A 304 -11.37 4.72 1.85
N PRO A 305 -11.13 4.29 3.11
CA PRO A 305 -12.17 3.70 3.93
C PRO A 305 -13.25 4.75 4.22
N LYS A 306 -14.52 4.40 3.99
CA LYS A 306 -15.68 5.30 4.22
C LYS A 306 -16.71 4.74 5.18
N THR A 307 -16.60 3.46 5.49
CA THR A 307 -17.53 2.72 6.33
C THR A 307 -17.01 2.72 7.75
N PRO A 308 -17.83 3.06 8.74
CA PRO A 308 -17.43 2.95 10.14
C PRO A 308 -17.41 1.48 10.59
N TYR A 309 -16.69 1.18 11.68
CA TYR A 309 -16.63 -0.17 12.24
C TYR A 309 -18.02 -0.70 12.63
N VAL A 310 -18.84 0.19 13.19
CA VAL A 310 -20.28 0.03 13.45
C VAL A 310 -20.94 1.39 13.22
N PRO A 311 -22.28 1.49 13.04
CA PRO A 311 -22.93 2.79 12.89
C PRO A 311 -22.55 3.75 14.03
N GLU A 312 -22.16 4.99 13.69
CA GLU A 312 -21.74 6.05 14.63
C GLU A 312 -20.38 5.85 15.35
N ALA A 313 -19.63 4.79 15.03
CA ALA A 313 -18.24 4.63 15.49
C ALA A 313 -17.25 5.25 14.49
N ASP A 314 -15.95 5.17 14.81
CA ASP A 314 -14.88 5.63 13.93
C ASP A 314 -14.87 4.86 12.59
N ILE A 315 -14.24 5.49 11.59
CA ILE A 315 -14.04 4.91 10.26
C ILE A 315 -13.18 3.64 10.37
N ASP A 316 -13.65 2.55 9.73
CA ASP A 316 -12.92 1.30 9.65
C ASP A 316 -11.79 1.40 8.61
N VAL A 317 -10.61 1.78 9.10
CA VAL A 317 -9.38 1.86 8.30
C VAL A 317 -8.85 0.51 7.82
N THR A 318 -9.47 -0.61 8.23
CA THR A 318 -9.05 -1.95 7.84
C THR A 318 -9.83 -2.51 6.64
N HIS A 319 -10.81 -1.75 6.13
CA HIS A 319 -11.75 -2.14 5.07
C HIS A 319 -12.48 -3.45 5.39
N HIS A 320 -13.16 -3.51 6.54
CA HIS A 320 -13.97 -4.63 7.04
C HIS A 320 -13.17 -5.88 7.44
N ARG A 321 -11.86 -5.76 7.63
CA ARG A 321 -11.06 -6.88 8.17
C ARG A 321 -11.20 -7.02 9.68
N HIS A 322 -11.48 -5.92 10.38
CA HIS A 322 -11.68 -5.94 11.82
C HIS A 322 -13.13 -6.27 12.17
N VAL A 323 -13.33 -7.33 12.94
CA VAL A 323 -14.66 -7.72 13.42
C VAL A 323 -14.88 -7.16 14.82
N VAL A 324 -15.78 -6.19 14.96
CA VAL A 324 -16.11 -5.57 16.24
C VAL A 324 -17.21 -6.35 16.96
N LYS A 325 -16.95 -6.73 18.21
CA LYS A 325 -17.91 -7.38 19.11
C LYS A 325 -18.24 -6.47 20.28
N LEU A 326 -19.30 -5.68 20.13
CA LEU A 326 -19.64 -4.61 21.07
C LEU A 326 -19.80 -5.08 22.53
N ASP A 327 -20.43 -6.23 22.77
CA ASP A 327 -20.63 -6.72 24.14
C ASP A 327 -19.30 -7.10 24.83
N GLU A 328 -18.33 -7.63 24.08
CA GLU A 328 -16.98 -7.90 24.60
C GLU A 328 -16.23 -6.58 24.89
N LEU A 329 -16.44 -5.55 24.05
CA LEU A 329 -15.83 -4.24 24.24
C LEU A 329 -16.39 -3.52 25.47
N VAL A 330 -17.69 -3.58 25.73
CA VAL A 330 -18.32 -2.97 26.93
C VAL A 330 -17.66 -3.51 28.20
N VAL A 331 -17.53 -4.83 28.32
CA VAL A 331 -16.87 -5.48 29.47
C VAL A 331 -15.41 -5.05 29.59
N LYS A 332 -14.70 -4.99 28.45
CA LYS A 332 -13.28 -4.62 28.40
C LYS A 332 -13.04 -3.16 28.82
N VAL A 333 -13.81 -2.22 28.28
CA VAL A 333 -13.70 -0.79 28.60
C VAL A 333 -14.01 -0.54 30.07
N LYS A 334 -15.08 -1.13 30.60
CA LYS A 334 -15.40 -1.06 32.02
C LYS A 334 -14.25 -1.54 32.91
N LYS A 335 -13.67 -2.69 32.58
CA LYS A 335 -12.53 -3.24 33.33
C LYS A 335 -11.36 -2.26 33.32
N MET A 336 -11.01 -1.72 32.15
CA MET A 336 -9.90 -0.77 32.00
C MET A 336 -10.16 0.55 32.71
N LEU A 337 -11.40 1.06 32.71
CA LEU A 337 -11.79 2.26 33.47
C LEU A 337 -11.65 2.04 34.98
N ASN A 338 -12.06 0.86 35.49
CA ASN A 338 -11.86 0.51 36.90
C ASN A 338 -10.37 0.38 37.26
N GLU A 339 -9.56 -0.21 36.38
CA GLU A 339 -8.10 -0.29 36.57
C GLU A 339 -7.47 1.10 36.58
N ALA A 340 -7.86 1.99 35.67
CA ALA A 340 -7.39 3.37 35.63
C ALA A 340 -7.80 4.15 36.89
N ALA A 341 -9.06 4.02 37.34
CA ALA A 341 -9.54 4.66 38.56
C ALA A 341 -8.83 4.13 39.82
N GLY A 342 -8.56 2.82 39.87
CA GLY A 342 -7.76 2.20 40.94
C GLY A 342 -6.34 2.75 40.98
N TYR A 343 -5.68 2.81 39.81
CA TYR A 343 -4.35 3.40 39.68
C TYR A 343 -4.33 4.85 40.16
N LEU A 344 -5.28 5.69 39.75
CA LEU A 344 -5.33 7.11 40.16
C LEU A 344 -5.53 7.32 41.68
N LYS A 345 -6.05 6.33 42.41
CA LYS A 345 -6.19 6.39 43.88
C LYS A 345 -4.87 6.14 44.62
N GLU A 346 -3.87 5.56 43.96
CA GLU A 346 -2.55 5.30 44.54
C GLU A 346 -1.68 6.58 44.55
N SER A 347 -0.77 6.69 45.52
CA SER A 347 0.20 7.79 45.56
C SER A 347 1.38 7.49 44.62
N HIS A 348 1.55 8.32 43.58
CA HIS A 348 2.61 8.17 42.57
C HIS A 348 3.79 9.14 42.75
N ILE A 349 3.81 9.90 43.85
CA ILE A 349 4.79 10.98 44.09
C ILE A 349 6.26 10.46 44.11
N ASP A 350 6.47 9.19 44.48
CA ASP A 350 7.80 8.60 44.62
C ASP A 350 8.24 7.73 43.42
N LYS A 351 7.44 7.63 42.35
CA LYS A 351 7.78 6.77 41.19
C LYS A 351 8.90 7.39 40.36
N LYS A 352 10.08 6.74 40.37
CA LYS A 352 11.27 7.16 39.62
C LYS A 352 11.28 6.71 38.14
N GLN A 353 10.33 5.89 37.70
CA GLN A 353 10.24 5.42 36.31
C GLN A 353 8.78 5.40 35.81
N PRO A 354 8.56 5.65 34.50
CA PRO A 354 7.26 5.49 33.85
C PRO A 354 6.76 4.04 33.94
N ASP A 355 5.49 3.87 34.28
CA ASP A 355 4.82 2.57 34.31
C ASP A 355 4.19 2.30 32.95
N TRP A 356 4.94 1.70 32.03
CA TRP A 356 4.49 1.46 30.64
C TRP A 356 3.13 0.77 30.54
N LYS A 357 2.76 -0.05 31.53
CA LYS A 357 1.49 -0.78 31.54
C LYS A 357 0.33 0.15 31.87
N HIS A 358 0.49 0.98 32.90
CA HIS A 358 -0.57 1.86 33.40
C HIS A 358 -0.62 3.21 32.66
N ASP A 359 0.53 3.77 32.29
CA ASP A 359 0.64 5.09 31.65
C ASP A 359 -0.04 5.13 30.26
N GLN A 360 -0.14 4.00 29.57
CA GLN A 360 -0.84 3.88 28.28
C GLN A 360 -2.31 3.46 28.41
N THR A 361 -2.82 3.26 29.63
CA THR A 361 -4.19 2.74 29.84
C THR A 361 -5.24 3.67 29.26
N ILE A 362 -5.09 4.99 29.47
CA ILE A 362 -6.02 5.99 28.96
C ILE A 362 -6.04 5.99 27.43
N ASN A 363 -4.86 5.97 26.78
CA ASN A 363 -4.77 5.88 25.32
C ASN A 363 -5.43 4.62 24.76
N ARG A 364 -5.24 3.48 25.45
CA ARG A 364 -5.88 2.21 25.07
C ARG A 364 -7.39 2.24 25.27
N ILE A 365 -7.90 2.94 26.30
CA ILE A 365 -9.34 3.14 26.51
C ILE A 365 -9.92 3.94 25.34
N PHE A 366 -9.33 5.09 25.02
CA PHE A 366 -9.79 5.92 23.89
C PHE A 366 -9.77 5.15 22.58
N HIS A 367 -8.69 4.42 22.30
CA HIS A 367 -8.60 3.58 21.10
C HIS A 367 -9.72 2.55 21.02
N ILE A 368 -10.07 1.87 22.14
CA ILE A 368 -11.15 0.88 22.15
C ILE A 368 -12.52 1.54 22.01
N MET A 369 -12.72 2.70 22.65
CA MET A 369 -13.96 3.47 22.54
C MET A 369 -14.23 3.94 21.11
N GLY A 370 -13.19 4.16 20.30
CA GLY A 370 -13.35 4.48 18.87
C GLY A 370 -14.08 3.41 18.05
N PHE A 371 -14.08 2.14 18.50
CA PHE A 371 -14.85 1.06 17.88
C PHE A 371 -16.32 1.00 18.31
N MET A 372 -16.73 1.83 19.27
CA MET A 372 -18.03 1.75 19.94
C MET A 372 -19.00 2.80 19.42
N ASN A 373 -20.28 2.42 19.32
CA ASN A 373 -21.36 3.37 19.03
C ASN A 373 -21.95 3.97 20.30
N VAL A 374 -22.78 5.02 20.14
CA VAL A 374 -23.42 5.74 21.25
C VAL A 374 -24.12 4.78 22.21
N ALA A 375 -24.94 3.87 21.69
CA ALA A 375 -25.69 2.91 22.50
C ALA A 375 -24.78 2.01 23.36
N SER A 376 -23.63 1.58 22.83
CA SER A 376 -22.67 0.77 23.58
C SER A 376 -21.90 1.58 24.63
N LEU A 377 -21.61 2.85 24.36
CA LEU A 377 -21.03 3.78 25.34
C LEU A 377 -22.02 4.08 26.47
N GLU A 378 -23.30 4.24 26.16
CA GLU A 378 -24.37 4.37 27.17
C GLU A 378 -24.45 3.13 28.07
N LYS A 379 -24.31 1.93 27.49
CA LYS A 379 -24.23 0.68 28.29
C LYS A 379 -23.05 0.72 29.25
N VAL A 380 -21.85 1.11 28.77
CA VAL A 380 -20.66 1.26 29.63
C VAL A 380 -20.95 2.25 30.77
N TYR A 381 -21.50 3.42 30.45
CA TYR A 381 -21.84 4.44 31.44
C TYR A 381 -22.80 3.91 32.51
N ASN A 382 -23.91 3.30 32.11
CA ASN A 382 -24.91 2.75 33.03
C ASN A 382 -24.31 1.65 33.91
N GLU A 383 -23.46 0.80 33.35
CA GLU A 383 -22.79 -0.28 34.07
C GLU A 383 -21.74 0.18 35.09
N ILE A 384 -21.22 1.39 34.95
CA ILE A 384 -20.28 2.02 35.89
C ILE A 384 -21.04 2.86 36.91
N GLN A 385 -22.13 3.52 36.50
CA GLN A 385 -22.98 4.30 37.39
C GLN A 385 -23.65 3.43 38.46
N ASP A 386 -23.92 2.15 38.14
CA ASP A 386 -24.51 1.20 39.08
C ASP A 386 -23.48 0.80 40.16
N PRO A 387 -23.60 1.33 41.40
CA PRO A 387 -22.61 1.10 42.44
C PRO A 387 -22.76 -0.34 42.95
N LYS A 388 -21.75 -1.17 42.65
CA LYS A 388 -21.68 -2.55 43.15
C LYS A 388 -21.09 -2.66 44.55
N ASP A 389 -20.41 -1.62 45.03
CA ASP A 389 -19.80 -1.66 46.35
C ASP A 389 -20.82 -1.26 47.43
N ALA A 390 -21.12 -2.17 48.36
CA ALA A 390 -21.99 -1.91 49.52
C ALA A 390 -21.48 -0.69 50.33
N THR A 391 -20.18 -0.43 50.24
CA THR A 391 -19.46 0.69 50.86
C THR A 391 -19.80 2.05 50.22
N GLU A 392 -19.95 2.12 48.88
CA GLU A 392 -20.36 3.34 48.17
C GLU A 392 -21.86 3.62 48.29
N LYS A 393 -22.69 2.56 48.32
CA LYS A 393 -24.10 2.71 48.69
C LYS A 393 -24.26 3.25 50.11
N ALA A 394 -23.43 2.83 51.07
CA ALA A 394 -23.49 3.38 52.42
C ALA A 394 -23.10 4.88 52.48
N MET A 395 -22.13 5.33 51.69
CA MET A 395 -21.72 6.75 51.66
C MET A 395 -22.75 7.68 50.99
N LYS A 396 -23.50 7.22 49.98
CA LYS A 396 -24.57 8.02 49.36
C LYS A 396 -25.77 8.30 50.28
N TRP A 397 -25.92 7.56 51.37
CA TRP A 397 -27.01 7.74 52.36
C TRP A 397 -26.58 8.55 53.59
N VAL A 398 -25.36 9.07 53.61
CA VAL A 398 -24.81 9.89 54.72
C VAL A 398 -24.68 11.38 54.35
N ASN A 399 -25.22 11.82 53.20
CA ASN A 399 -25.40 13.24 52.89
C ASN A 399 -26.87 13.64 52.90
#